data_AF-A0A0P7HV22-F1
#
_entry.id   AF-A0A0P7HV22-F1
#
_cell.length_a   1.000
_cell.length_b   1.000
_cell.length_c   1.000
_cell.angle_alpha   90.00
_cell.angle_beta   90.00
_cell.angle_gamma   90.00
#
_symmetry.space_group_name_H-M   'P 1'
#
loop_
_entity.id
_entity.type
_entity.pdbx_description
1 polymer ?
#
loop_
_entity_poly.entity_id
_entity_poly.type
_entity_poly.pdbx_seq_one_letter_code
_entity_poly.pdbx_strand_id
1 'polypeptide(L)'
;MATQADTERDLYAVPAQQDDDAAGQAAFDAIIADDSRIEPRDWMPEGYRKTLVRQVSQHAHSEIIGMQPEANWITRAPSLKRKAILLAKVQDEAGHGLYLYSAAETLGTPRDKMTEDLIAGKARYSSIFNYPTRSWADMGAIGWLVDGAAICNQVPLCRASYGPYGRAMVRICKEESFHQRQGFEILLELANGTEAQKQMAQDAINRWYAPALMMFGPPDDDSPNSRQSMAWNIKRFSNDELRQRFVGMIYEQVKVLGLTLPDDQIRFNEETGKWEHGPLDWNEFKEVLAGRGPCNSQRLARRREAHEDGAWVREAAAAYAAKQARKTEVA
;
A
#
# COMPACT_ATOMS: atom_id res chain seq x y z
N MET A 1 -49.71 11.72 -9.34
CA MET A 1 -49.34 11.73 -7.90
C MET A 1 -47.93 11.20 -7.81
N ALA A 2 -47.10 11.89 -7.01
CA ALA A 2 -45.65 11.97 -7.11
C ALA A 2 -44.91 10.62 -7.17
N THR A 3 -44.03 10.50 -8.16
CA THR A 3 -42.96 9.51 -8.24
C THR A 3 -42.00 9.73 -7.08
N GLN A 4 -41.74 8.69 -6.30
CA GLN A 4 -40.62 8.63 -5.36
C GLN A 4 -39.34 8.85 -6.16
N ALA A 5 -38.79 10.05 -6.07
CA ALA A 5 -37.40 10.30 -6.41
C ALA A 5 -36.59 9.57 -5.34
N ASP A 6 -36.03 8.42 -5.73
CA ASP A 6 -35.00 7.74 -4.98
C ASP A 6 -33.80 8.68 -4.95
N THR A 7 -33.70 9.50 -3.91
CA THR A 7 -32.51 10.29 -3.66
C THR A 7 -31.44 9.31 -3.22
N GLU A 8 -30.70 8.75 -4.19
CA GLU A 8 -29.35 8.26 -3.94
C GLU A 8 -28.63 9.37 -3.18
N ARG A 9 -28.39 9.14 -1.89
CA ARG A 9 -27.63 10.06 -1.07
C ARG A 9 -26.19 9.95 -1.55
N ASP A 10 -25.83 10.76 -2.54
CA ASP A 10 -24.48 10.79 -3.09
C ASP A 10 -23.46 10.89 -1.95
N LEU A 11 -22.63 9.86 -1.85
CA LEU A 11 -21.48 9.75 -0.94
C LEU A 11 -20.21 10.33 -1.59
N TYR A 12 -20.36 10.96 -2.75
CA TYR A 12 -19.28 11.51 -3.55
C TYR A 12 -19.01 12.96 -3.18
N ALA A 13 -17.78 13.38 -3.44
CA ALA A 13 -17.39 14.74 -3.20
C ALA A 13 -18.02 15.73 -4.18
N VAL A 14 -18.44 16.87 -3.64
CA VAL A 14 -19.11 17.93 -4.39
C VAL A 14 -18.06 18.71 -5.21
N PRO A 15 -18.29 18.96 -6.52
CA PRO A 15 -17.42 19.83 -7.32
C PRO A 15 -17.45 21.26 -6.78
N ALA A 16 -16.29 21.93 -6.74
CA ALA A 16 -16.21 23.32 -6.32
C ALA A 16 -16.94 24.26 -7.30
N GLN A 17 -17.79 25.17 -6.79
CA GLN A 17 -18.38 26.28 -7.54
C GLN A 17 -17.54 27.57 -7.31
N GLN A 18 -17.39 28.40 -8.35
CA GLN A 18 -16.41 29.51 -8.40
C GLN A 18 -16.57 30.61 -7.33
N ASP A 19 -17.77 30.84 -6.78
CA ASP A 19 -18.00 31.86 -5.74
C ASP A 19 -17.76 31.32 -4.30
N ASP A 20 -17.50 30.02 -4.15
CA ASP A 20 -17.35 29.30 -2.87
C ASP A 20 -15.87 29.07 -2.46
N ASP A 21 -14.91 29.44 -3.31
CA ASP A 21 -13.51 29.00 -3.15
C ASP A 21 -12.78 29.67 -1.98
N ALA A 22 -13.02 30.95 -1.69
CA ALA A 22 -12.34 31.63 -0.57
C ALA A 22 -12.88 31.20 0.80
N ALA A 23 -14.21 31.05 0.92
CA ALA A 23 -14.84 30.56 2.13
C ALA A 23 -14.52 29.07 2.36
N GLY A 24 -14.55 28.27 1.29
CA GLY A 24 -14.11 26.88 1.30
C GLY A 24 -12.66 26.73 1.73
N GLN A 25 -11.75 27.54 1.18
CA GLN A 25 -10.33 27.52 1.56
C GLN A 25 -10.13 27.86 3.04
N ALA A 26 -10.79 28.89 3.56
CA ALA A 26 -10.71 29.25 4.97
C ALA A 26 -11.24 28.14 5.89
N ALA A 27 -12.34 27.48 5.52
CA ALA A 27 -12.88 26.35 6.27
C ALA A 27 -11.95 25.14 6.23
N PHE A 28 -11.38 24.82 5.07
CA PHE A 28 -10.37 23.77 4.92
C PHE A 28 -9.14 24.05 5.79
N ASP A 29 -8.59 25.26 5.74
CA ASP A 29 -7.41 25.64 6.52
C ASP A 29 -7.68 25.54 8.03
N ALA A 30 -8.88 25.92 8.48
CA ALA A 30 -9.30 25.77 9.87
C ALA A 30 -9.36 24.29 10.30
N ILE A 31 -9.92 23.40 9.47
CA ILE A 31 -9.98 21.95 9.75
C ILE A 31 -8.57 21.37 9.85
N ILE A 32 -7.68 21.73 8.93
CA ILE A 32 -6.29 21.24 8.92
C ILE A 32 -5.52 21.76 10.15
N ALA A 33 -5.71 23.03 10.53
CA ALA A 33 -5.07 23.64 11.70
C ALA A 33 -5.54 23.03 13.04
N ASP A 34 -6.81 22.60 13.12
CA ASP A 34 -7.38 21.91 14.29
C ASP A 34 -7.00 20.41 14.35
N ASP A 35 -6.15 19.93 13.44
CA ASP A 35 -5.81 18.51 13.27
C ASP A 35 -7.05 17.60 13.09
N SER A 36 -8.12 18.18 12.54
CA SER A 36 -9.40 17.52 12.32
C SER A 36 -9.43 16.81 10.95
N ARG A 37 -10.60 16.30 10.53
CA ARG A 37 -10.75 15.46 9.34
C ARG A 37 -11.61 16.13 8.29
N ILE A 38 -11.13 16.07 7.04
CA ILE A 38 -11.88 16.34 5.83
C ILE A 38 -12.69 15.09 5.48
N GLU A 39 -13.99 15.25 5.29
CA GLU A 39 -14.94 14.22 4.87
C GLU A 39 -15.35 14.42 3.39
N PRO A 40 -15.95 13.40 2.73
CA PRO A 40 -16.23 13.47 1.30
C PRO A 40 -17.04 14.70 0.86
N ARG A 41 -17.98 15.15 1.68
CA ARG A 41 -18.88 16.27 1.36
C ARG A 41 -18.28 17.65 1.63
N ASP A 42 -17.15 17.71 2.32
CA ASP A 42 -16.50 18.98 2.62
C ASP A 42 -15.87 19.55 1.35
N TRP A 43 -15.88 20.87 1.24
CA TRP A 43 -15.05 21.54 0.25
C TRP A 43 -13.58 21.21 0.52
N MET A 44 -12.81 20.94 -0.53
CA MET A 44 -11.38 20.69 -0.43
C MET A 44 -10.66 21.23 -1.68
N PRO A 45 -9.41 21.72 -1.55
CA PRO A 45 -8.65 22.20 -2.70
C PRO A 45 -8.50 21.11 -3.76
N GLU A 46 -8.59 21.47 -5.04
CA GLU A 46 -8.46 20.49 -6.12
C GLU A 46 -7.08 19.80 -6.11
N GLY A 47 -6.03 20.51 -5.69
CA GLY A 47 -4.70 19.93 -5.48
C GLY A 47 -4.66 18.87 -4.37
N TYR A 48 -5.44 19.08 -3.30
CA TYR A 48 -5.59 18.13 -2.20
C TYR A 48 -6.31 16.86 -2.68
N ARG A 49 -7.45 17.04 -3.37
CA ARG A 49 -8.22 15.95 -3.98
C ARG A 49 -7.37 15.10 -4.92
N LYS A 50 -6.70 15.72 -5.91
CA LYS A 50 -5.85 15.01 -6.88
C LYS A 50 -4.69 14.28 -6.22
N THR A 51 -4.07 14.88 -5.20
CA THR A 51 -2.98 14.26 -4.44
C THR A 51 -3.46 13.00 -3.71
N LEU A 52 -4.63 13.06 -3.07
CA LEU A 52 -5.22 11.91 -2.40
C LEU A 52 -5.69 10.84 -3.37
N VAL A 53 -6.36 11.19 -4.48
CA VAL A 53 -6.73 10.21 -5.52
C VAL A 53 -5.48 9.49 -5.98
N ARG A 54 -4.40 10.21 -6.30
CA ARG A 54 -3.11 9.60 -6.68
C ARG A 54 -2.56 8.70 -5.58
N GLN A 55 -2.49 9.16 -4.33
CA GLN A 55 -1.86 8.38 -3.26
C GLN A 55 -2.68 7.15 -2.86
N VAL A 56 -3.98 7.31 -2.62
CA VAL A 56 -4.87 6.23 -2.16
C VAL A 56 -5.08 5.19 -3.27
N SER A 57 -5.21 5.60 -4.54
CA SER A 57 -5.28 4.66 -5.65
C SER A 57 -3.99 3.85 -5.81
N GLN A 58 -2.82 4.49 -5.74
CA GLN A 58 -1.54 3.79 -5.80
C GLN A 58 -1.32 2.87 -4.60
N HIS A 59 -1.86 3.21 -3.44
CA HIS A 59 -1.93 2.31 -2.28
C HIS A 59 -2.79 1.09 -2.60
N ALA A 60 -4.01 1.28 -3.11
CA ALA A 60 -4.88 0.17 -3.53
C ALA A 60 -4.22 -0.71 -4.60
N HIS A 61 -3.52 -0.11 -5.57
CA HIS A 61 -2.75 -0.83 -6.57
C HIS A 61 -1.62 -1.65 -5.96
N SER A 62 -1.00 -1.13 -4.90
CA SER A 62 0.06 -1.81 -4.16
C SER A 62 -0.47 -3.10 -3.55
N GLU A 63 -1.65 -3.08 -2.92
CA GLU A 63 -2.30 -4.31 -2.42
C GLU A 63 -2.53 -5.33 -3.55
N ILE A 64 -3.14 -4.91 -4.66
CA ILE A 64 -3.49 -5.82 -5.76
C ILE A 64 -2.26 -6.42 -6.44
N ILE A 65 -1.19 -5.64 -6.62
CA ILE A 65 0.05 -6.14 -7.22
C ILE A 65 0.87 -6.95 -6.21
N GLY A 66 0.80 -6.62 -4.91
CA GLY A 66 1.46 -7.31 -3.81
C GLY A 66 1.05 -8.76 -3.64
N MET A 67 -0.19 -9.09 -3.97
CA MET A 67 -0.66 -10.47 -4.02
C MET A 67 0.17 -11.36 -4.96
N GLN A 68 0.78 -10.83 -6.02
CA GLN A 68 1.47 -11.64 -7.04
C GLN A 68 2.75 -12.31 -6.57
N PRO A 69 3.76 -11.61 -5.99
CA PRO A 69 4.97 -12.24 -5.48
C PRO A 69 4.70 -13.29 -4.40
N GLU A 70 3.64 -13.12 -3.59
CA GLU A 70 3.27 -14.06 -2.53
C GLU A 70 2.42 -15.23 -3.04
N ALA A 71 1.48 -14.97 -3.96
CA ALA A 71 0.72 -16.02 -4.64
C ALA A 71 1.62 -17.02 -5.39
N ASN A 72 2.80 -16.56 -5.85
CA ASN A 72 3.84 -17.40 -6.44
C ASN A 72 4.18 -18.61 -5.53
N TRP A 73 4.11 -18.47 -4.21
CA TRP A 73 4.49 -19.50 -3.25
C TRP A 73 3.32 -20.25 -2.60
N ILE A 74 2.06 -19.85 -2.83
CA ILE A 74 0.88 -20.53 -2.26
C ILE A 74 0.88 -22.03 -2.56
N THR A 75 1.15 -22.44 -3.80
CA THR A 75 1.12 -23.86 -4.17
C THR A 75 2.33 -24.65 -3.64
N ARG A 76 3.42 -23.96 -3.28
CA ARG A 76 4.74 -24.52 -2.93
C ARG A 76 5.13 -24.33 -1.46
N ALA A 77 4.26 -23.76 -0.65
CA ALA A 77 4.51 -23.59 0.79
C ALA A 77 4.86 -24.94 1.45
N PRO A 78 5.87 -24.98 2.34
CA PRO A 78 6.50 -26.23 2.81
C PRO A 78 5.65 -27.00 3.83
N SER A 79 4.54 -26.42 4.30
CA SER A 79 3.60 -27.09 5.18
C SER A 79 2.18 -26.55 4.99
N LEU A 80 1.17 -27.35 5.35
CA LEU A 80 -0.22 -26.92 5.32
C LEU A 80 -0.49 -25.73 6.24
N LYS A 81 0.16 -25.69 7.42
CA LYS A 81 0.09 -24.54 8.34
C LYS A 81 0.54 -23.25 7.65
N ARG A 82 1.73 -23.25 7.04
CA ARG A 82 2.26 -22.06 6.36
C ARG A 82 1.47 -21.72 5.10
N LYS A 83 0.96 -22.73 4.38
CA LYS A 83 0.06 -22.53 3.23
C LYS A 83 -1.24 -21.83 3.63
N ALA A 84 -1.88 -22.27 4.72
CA ALA A 84 -3.12 -21.68 5.21
C ALA A 84 -2.93 -20.22 5.66
N ILE A 85 -1.83 -19.93 6.37
CA ILE A 85 -1.48 -18.56 6.77
C ILE A 85 -1.25 -17.67 5.54
N LEU A 86 -0.49 -18.15 4.55
CA LEU A 86 -0.21 -17.38 3.33
C LEU A 86 -1.50 -17.11 2.51
N LEU A 87 -2.40 -18.09 2.44
CA LEU A 87 -3.72 -17.90 1.82
C LEU A 87 -4.55 -16.83 2.54
N ALA A 88 -4.56 -16.84 3.88
CA ALA A 88 -5.26 -15.83 4.67
C ALA A 88 -4.67 -14.43 4.45
N LYS A 89 -3.34 -14.30 4.44
CA LYS A 89 -2.66 -13.03 4.16
C LYS A 89 -3.02 -12.45 2.78
N VAL A 90 -2.88 -13.26 1.73
CA VAL A 90 -3.19 -12.83 0.35
C VAL A 90 -4.68 -12.54 0.17
N GLN A 91 -5.56 -13.22 0.92
CA GLN A 91 -6.98 -12.89 0.96
C GLN A 91 -7.22 -11.51 1.59
N ASP A 92 -6.55 -11.20 2.71
CA ASP A 92 -6.69 -9.91 3.39
C ASP A 92 -6.15 -8.77 2.52
N GLU A 93 -5.03 -8.93 1.81
CA GLU A 93 -4.54 -7.96 0.82
C GLU A 93 -5.59 -7.61 -0.24
N ALA A 94 -6.34 -8.61 -0.73
CA ALA A 94 -7.44 -8.35 -1.65
C ALA A 94 -8.53 -7.49 -0.99
N GLY A 95 -8.85 -7.74 0.28
CA GLY A 95 -9.77 -6.95 1.09
C GLY A 95 -9.28 -5.53 1.34
N HIS A 96 -7.99 -5.34 1.66
CA HIS A 96 -7.36 -4.04 1.85
C HIS A 96 -7.43 -3.20 0.57
N GLY A 97 -7.15 -3.82 -0.58
CA GLY A 97 -7.31 -3.19 -1.88
C GLY A 97 -8.73 -2.68 -2.10
N LEU A 98 -9.75 -3.45 -1.70
CA LEU A 98 -11.15 -3.01 -1.77
C LEU A 98 -11.43 -1.82 -0.85
N TYR A 99 -10.97 -1.85 0.41
CA TYR A 99 -11.14 -0.72 1.34
C TYR A 99 -10.53 0.57 0.78
N LEU A 100 -9.33 0.47 0.20
CA LEU A 100 -8.62 1.60 -0.38
C LEU A 100 -9.28 2.12 -1.65
N TYR A 101 -9.74 1.24 -2.55
CA TYR A 101 -10.53 1.68 -3.70
C TYR A 101 -11.80 2.39 -3.25
N SER A 102 -12.53 1.85 -2.28
CA SER A 102 -13.72 2.52 -1.74
C SER A 102 -13.40 3.89 -1.12
N ALA A 103 -12.28 4.01 -0.39
CA ALA A 103 -11.84 5.31 0.12
C ALA A 103 -11.50 6.29 -1.01
N ALA A 104 -10.83 5.83 -2.08
CA ALA A 104 -10.51 6.67 -3.23
C ALA A 104 -11.75 7.09 -4.04
N GLU A 105 -12.76 6.22 -4.17
CA GLU A 105 -14.00 6.54 -4.88
C GLU A 105 -14.78 7.69 -4.25
N THR A 106 -14.69 7.87 -2.92
CA THR A 106 -15.31 9.03 -2.25
C THR A 106 -14.73 10.38 -2.69
N LEU A 107 -13.57 10.40 -3.36
CA LEU A 107 -12.98 11.60 -3.96
C LEU A 107 -13.46 11.87 -5.40
N GLY A 108 -14.30 10.99 -5.96
CA GLY A 108 -14.96 11.17 -7.26
C GLY A 108 -14.31 10.44 -8.44
N THR A 109 -13.27 9.62 -8.23
CA THR A 109 -12.68 8.79 -9.30
C THR A 109 -13.14 7.34 -9.15
N PRO A 110 -13.82 6.74 -10.15
CA PRO A 110 -14.32 5.38 -10.05
C PRO A 110 -13.20 4.34 -10.08
N ARG A 111 -13.40 3.20 -9.42
CA ARG A 111 -12.43 2.10 -9.35
C ARG A 111 -12.01 1.56 -10.71
N ASP A 112 -12.94 1.51 -11.67
CA ASP A 112 -12.64 1.02 -13.02
C ASP A 112 -11.60 1.91 -13.69
N LYS A 113 -11.76 3.24 -13.60
CA LYS A 113 -10.79 4.22 -14.12
C LYS A 113 -9.41 4.06 -13.46
N MET A 114 -9.37 3.88 -12.14
CA MET A 114 -8.13 3.64 -11.41
C MET A 114 -7.46 2.32 -11.84
N THR A 115 -8.26 1.28 -12.07
CA THR A 115 -7.76 -0.04 -12.52
C THR A 115 -7.21 0.03 -13.94
N GLU A 116 -7.88 0.77 -14.84
CA GLU A 116 -7.39 1.05 -16.19
C GLU A 116 -6.06 1.80 -16.16
N ASP A 117 -5.92 2.83 -15.31
CA ASP A 117 -4.68 3.59 -15.20
C ASP A 117 -3.51 2.74 -14.68
N LEU A 118 -3.77 1.81 -13.75
CA LEU A 118 -2.79 0.81 -13.33
C LEU A 118 -2.36 -0.08 -14.51
N ILE A 119 -3.32 -0.69 -15.23
CA ILE A 119 -3.03 -1.62 -16.34
C ILE A 119 -2.33 -0.92 -17.51
N ALA A 120 -2.65 0.36 -17.74
CA ALA A 120 -2.02 1.20 -18.75
C ALA A 120 -0.64 1.74 -18.32
N GLY A 121 -0.21 1.50 -17.08
CA GLY A 121 1.06 2.02 -16.54
C GLY A 121 1.05 3.54 -16.30
N LYS A 122 -0.12 4.17 -16.24
CA LYS A 122 -0.30 5.60 -15.93
C LYS A 122 -0.27 5.87 -14.43
N ALA A 123 -0.67 4.88 -13.62
CA ALA A 123 -0.58 4.90 -12.17
C ALA A 123 0.50 3.92 -11.67
N ARG A 124 1.15 4.28 -10.57
CA ARG A 124 2.19 3.46 -9.93
C ARG A 124 1.60 2.49 -8.90
N TYR A 125 2.44 1.60 -8.43
CA TYR A 125 2.26 0.79 -7.22
C TYR A 125 3.62 0.77 -6.49
N SER A 126 3.65 0.25 -5.26
CA SER A 126 4.86 0.22 -4.44
C SER A 126 6.02 -0.47 -5.17
N SER A 127 7.21 0.13 -5.10
CA SER A 127 8.41 -0.34 -5.79
C SER A 127 8.76 -1.79 -5.43
N ILE A 128 8.49 -2.18 -4.19
CA ILE A 128 8.86 -3.46 -3.59
C ILE A 128 8.29 -4.69 -4.31
N PHE A 129 7.12 -4.56 -4.94
CA PHE A 129 6.48 -5.70 -5.60
C PHE A 129 7.08 -6.06 -6.95
N ASN A 130 8.09 -5.29 -7.39
CA ASN A 130 8.87 -5.56 -8.58
C ASN A 130 10.04 -6.51 -8.35
N TYR A 131 10.26 -6.98 -7.12
CA TYR A 131 11.32 -7.94 -6.80
C TYR A 131 10.81 -9.39 -6.84
N PRO A 132 11.65 -10.35 -7.30
CA PRO A 132 11.24 -11.75 -7.45
C PRO A 132 11.34 -12.55 -6.14
N THR A 133 10.41 -13.48 -5.93
CA THR A 133 10.42 -14.44 -4.82
C THR A 133 11.02 -15.77 -5.27
N ARG A 134 12.30 -15.98 -4.95
CA ARG A 134 13.18 -17.07 -5.40
C ARG A 134 13.21 -18.27 -4.46
N SER A 135 12.95 -18.08 -3.16
CA SER A 135 12.95 -19.11 -2.13
C SER A 135 11.78 -18.95 -1.16
N TRP A 136 11.49 -19.98 -0.36
CA TRP A 136 10.43 -19.88 0.65
C TRP A 136 10.73 -18.81 1.70
N ALA A 137 12.01 -18.57 2.01
CA ALA A 137 12.42 -17.53 2.95
C ALA A 137 12.00 -16.12 2.50
N ASP A 138 11.74 -15.90 1.21
CA ASP A 138 11.22 -14.62 0.72
C ASP A 138 9.84 -14.32 1.28
N MET A 139 9.01 -15.32 1.59
CA MET A 139 7.71 -15.10 2.27
C MET A 139 7.92 -14.59 3.70
N GLY A 140 8.99 -15.06 4.35
CA GLY A 140 9.39 -14.55 5.66
C GLY A 140 9.94 -13.13 5.58
N ALA A 141 10.78 -12.83 4.59
CA ALA A 141 11.35 -11.50 4.40
C ALA A 141 10.30 -10.46 3.96
N ILE A 142 9.35 -10.83 3.08
CA ILE A 142 8.21 -9.98 2.74
C ILE A 142 7.36 -9.74 3.98
N GLY A 143 6.88 -10.80 4.63
CA GLY A 143 6.06 -10.64 5.82
C GLY A 143 6.75 -9.87 6.94
N TRP A 144 8.06 -10.02 7.15
CA TRP A 144 8.77 -9.29 8.21
C TRP A 144 9.18 -7.87 7.81
N LEU A 145 9.99 -7.73 6.76
CA LEU A 145 10.60 -6.46 6.36
C LEU A 145 9.64 -5.60 5.54
N VAL A 146 8.96 -6.19 4.55
CA VAL A 146 8.10 -5.44 3.63
C VAL A 146 6.82 -4.99 4.34
N ASP A 147 6.09 -5.92 4.98
CA ASP A 147 4.92 -5.53 5.77
C ASP A 147 5.32 -4.69 6.99
N GLY A 148 6.49 -4.94 7.58
CA GLY A 148 7.04 -4.09 8.65
C GLY A 148 7.23 -2.64 8.20
N ALA A 149 7.80 -2.42 7.02
CA ALA A 149 7.95 -1.09 6.43
C ALA A 149 6.58 -0.48 6.08
N ALA A 150 5.66 -1.27 5.53
CA ALA A 150 4.30 -0.86 5.23
C ALA A 150 3.56 -0.37 6.48
N ILE A 151 3.59 -1.14 7.57
CA ILE A 151 3.00 -0.79 8.87
C ILE A 151 3.62 0.50 9.43
N CYS A 152 4.95 0.67 9.33
CA CYS A 152 5.61 1.90 9.78
C CYS A 152 5.11 3.14 9.02
N ASN A 153 4.80 2.99 7.74
CA ASN A 153 4.23 4.04 6.92
C ASN A 153 2.72 4.24 7.18
N GLN A 154 1.97 3.15 7.39
CA GLN A 154 0.52 3.13 7.51
C GLN A 154 -0.01 3.56 8.87
N VAL A 155 0.66 3.21 9.97
CA VAL A 155 0.22 3.58 11.33
C VAL A 155 0.07 5.10 11.49
N PRO A 156 1.03 5.94 11.04
CA PRO A 156 0.84 7.38 10.99
C PRO A 156 -0.34 7.85 10.13
N LEU A 157 -0.63 7.13 9.03
CA LEU A 157 -1.73 7.45 8.13
C LEU A 157 -3.12 7.16 8.73
N CYS A 158 -3.20 6.42 9.84
CA CYS A 158 -4.42 6.38 10.67
C CYS A 158 -4.84 7.79 11.14
N ARG A 159 -3.90 8.75 11.14
CA ARG A 159 -4.15 10.16 11.42
C ARG A 159 -4.05 11.09 10.19
N ALA A 160 -4.18 10.55 8.98
CA ALA A 160 -4.25 11.36 7.77
C ALA A 160 -5.48 12.29 7.83
N SER A 161 -5.35 13.50 7.29
CA SER A 161 -6.41 14.51 7.29
C SER A 161 -7.68 14.10 6.54
N TYR A 162 -7.61 13.17 5.58
CA TYR A 162 -8.80 12.66 4.91
C TYR A 162 -9.42 11.50 5.67
N GLY A 163 -10.63 11.73 6.20
CA GLY A 163 -11.36 10.79 7.07
C GLY A 163 -11.49 9.37 6.50
N PRO A 164 -11.99 9.18 5.27
CA PRO A 164 -12.12 7.86 4.66
C PRO A 164 -10.80 7.09 4.60
N TYR A 165 -9.70 7.78 4.25
CA TYR A 165 -8.39 7.16 4.17
C TYR A 165 -7.86 6.77 5.55
N GLY A 166 -7.93 7.67 6.52
CA GLY A 166 -7.52 7.38 7.90
C GLY A 166 -8.29 6.20 8.51
N ARG A 167 -9.61 6.10 8.26
CA ARG A 167 -10.43 4.98 8.73
C ARG A 167 -10.08 3.66 8.04
N ALA A 168 -9.74 3.67 6.75
CA ALA A 168 -9.25 2.49 6.06
C ALA A 168 -7.92 2.00 6.67
N MET A 169 -6.98 2.92 6.93
CA MET A 169 -5.70 2.62 7.58
C MET A 169 -5.86 1.98 8.96
N VAL A 170 -6.84 2.42 9.76
CA VAL A 170 -7.12 1.78 11.06
C VAL A 170 -7.52 0.32 10.94
N ARG A 171 -8.29 -0.07 9.90
CA ARG A 171 -8.67 -1.47 9.69
C ARG A 171 -7.49 -2.27 9.17
N ILE A 172 -6.85 -1.77 8.12
CA ILE A 172 -5.69 -2.40 7.48
C ILE A 172 -4.56 -2.64 8.50
N CYS A 173 -4.19 -1.65 9.31
CA CYS A 173 -3.13 -1.82 10.32
C CYS A 173 -3.47 -2.88 11.39
N LYS A 174 -4.75 -3.07 11.73
CA LYS A 174 -5.16 -4.12 12.69
C LYS A 174 -4.94 -5.50 12.10
N GLU A 175 -5.24 -5.68 10.82
CA GLU A 175 -5.13 -6.94 10.10
C GLU A 175 -3.66 -7.25 9.75
N GLU A 176 -2.92 -6.30 9.19
CA GLU A 176 -1.53 -6.51 8.75
C GLU A 176 -0.53 -6.80 9.86
N SER A 177 -0.73 -6.23 11.05
CA SER A 177 0.19 -6.49 12.17
C SER A 177 0.27 -7.97 12.56
N PHE A 178 -0.81 -8.72 12.34
CA PHE A 178 -0.83 -10.16 12.52
C PHE A 178 0.02 -10.87 11.46
N HIS A 179 -0.17 -10.54 10.19
CA HIS A 179 0.58 -11.13 9.07
C HIS A 179 2.07 -10.84 9.16
N GLN A 180 2.43 -9.62 9.60
CA GLN A 180 3.81 -9.24 9.80
C GLN A 180 4.52 -10.12 10.83
N ARG A 181 3.82 -10.43 11.93
CA ARG A 181 4.32 -11.37 12.94
C ARG A 181 4.51 -12.77 12.36
N GLN A 182 3.59 -13.24 11.53
CA GLN A 182 3.72 -14.55 10.89
C GLN A 182 4.91 -14.62 9.93
N GLY A 183 5.25 -13.52 9.25
CA GLY A 183 6.46 -13.38 8.44
C GLY A 183 7.74 -13.52 9.27
N PHE A 184 7.80 -12.81 10.39
CA PHE A 184 8.93 -12.94 11.34
C PHE A 184 9.09 -14.37 11.85
N GLU A 185 7.99 -15.06 12.20
CA GLU A 185 8.04 -16.47 12.63
C GLU A 185 8.57 -17.42 11.55
N ILE A 186 8.37 -17.13 10.25
CA ILE A 186 8.95 -17.94 9.17
C ILE A 186 10.48 -17.85 9.24
N LEU A 187 11.02 -16.65 9.36
CA LEU A 187 12.48 -16.45 9.43
C LEU A 187 13.06 -17.01 10.72
N LEU A 188 12.35 -16.88 11.84
CA LEU A 188 12.77 -17.46 13.12
C LEU A 188 12.87 -18.99 13.07
N GLU A 189 11.89 -19.64 12.44
CA GLU A 189 11.90 -21.10 12.24
C GLU A 189 13.08 -21.52 11.35
N LEU A 190 13.30 -20.80 10.24
CA LEU A 190 14.39 -21.10 9.31
C LEU A 190 15.76 -20.88 9.95
N ALA A 191 15.92 -19.81 10.74
CA ALA A 191 17.18 -19.48 11.41
C ALA A 191 17.57 -20.49 12.51
N ASN A 192 16.58 -21.12 13.14
CA ASN A 192 16.77 -22.20 14.13
C ASN A 192 16.75 -23.61 13.51
N GLY A 193 16.62 -23.71 12.19
CA GLY A 193 16.59 -24.97 11.46
C GLY A 193 17.97 -25.49 11.08
N THR A 194 18.03 -26.20 9.96
CA THR A 194 19.28 -26.66 9.35
C THR A 194 20.11 -25.49 8.81
N GLU A 195 21.40 -25.73 8.62
CA GLU A 195 22.31 -24.74 8.02
C GLU A 195 21.80 -24.22 6.66
N ALA A 196 21.23 -25.09 5.82
CA ALA A 196 20.64 -24.70 4.55
C ALA A 196 19.42 -23.78 4.72
N GLN A 197 18.59 -23.98 5.76
CA GLN A 197 17.47 -23.09 6.07
C GLN A 197 17.94 -21.73 6.59
N LYS A 198 18.98 -21.73 7.44
CA LYS A 198 19.59 -20.49 7.95
C LYS A 198 20.20 -19.66 6.81
N GLN A 199 20.92 -20.29 5.89
CA GLN A 199 21.47 -19.64 4.70
C GLN A 199 20.36 -19.09 3.79
N MET A 200 19.27 -19.85 3.60
CA MET A 200 18.11 -19.39 2.83
C MET A 200 17.46 -18.15 3.46
N ALA A 201 17.33 -18.11 4.78
CA ALA A 201 16.83 -16.95 5.51
C ALA A 201 17.75 -15.73 5.36
N GLN A 202 19.07 -15.92 5.49
CA GLN A 202 20.05 -14.85 5.32
C GLN A 202 20.03 -14.29 3.89
N ASP A 203 19.98 -15.14 2.87
CA ASP A 203 19.90 -14.71 1.46
C ASP A 203 18.64 -13.87 1.19
N ALA A 204 17.48 -14.26 1.75
CA ALA A 204 16.28 -13.47 1.63
C ALA A 204 16.43 -12.09 2.28
N ILE A 205 16.93 -12.00 3.51
CA ILE A 205 17.18 -10.71 4.19
C ILE A 205 18.13 -9.83 3.36
N ASN A 206 19.21 -10.41 2.83
CA ASN A 206 20.19 -9.70 2.01
C ASN A 206 19.55 -9.02 0.79
N ARG A 207 18.61 -9.71 0.13
CA ARG A 207 17.94 -9.20 -1.08
C ARG A 207 16.81 -8.23 -0.78
N TRP A 208 16.10 -8.38 0.35
CA TRP A 208 14.90 -7.59 0.65
C TRP A 208 15.16 -6.36 1.52
N TYR A 209 16.31 -6.25 2.19
CA TYR A 209 16.66 -5.11 3.04
C TYR A 209 16.56 -3.76 2.31
N ALA A 210 17.41 -3.53 1.30
CA ALA A 210 17.44 -2.25 0.60
C ALA A 210 16.09 -1.92 -0.10
N PRO A 211 15.43 -2.86 -0.80
CA PRO A 211 14.11 -2.62 -1.36
C PRO A 211 13.06 -2.23 -0.32
N ALA A 212 13.05 -2.84 0.87
CA ALA A 212 12.11 -2.49 1.94
C ALA A 212 12.35 -1.05 2.45
N LEU A 213 13.60 -0.63 2.58
CA LEU A 213 13.94 0.75 2.96
C LEU A 213 13.56 1.77 1.87
N MET A 214 13.58 1.39 0.60
CA MET A 214 13.14 2.23 -0.51
C MET A 214 11.61 2.43 -0.56
N MET A 215 10.82 1.61 0.16
CA MET A 215 9.35 1.78 0.23
C MET A 215 8.93 3.10 0.87
N PHE A 216 9.76 3.65 1.77
CA PHE A 216 9.52 4.96 2.37
C PHE A 216 9.64 6.11 1.36
N GLY A 217 10.10 5.84 0.13
CA GLY A 217 10.26 6.85 -0.92
C GLY A 217 11.65 7.51 -0.92
N PRO A 218 11.86 8.50 -1.80
CA PRO A 218 13.15 9.18 -1.95
C PRO A 218 13.52 9.96 -0.69
N PRO A 219 14.80 10.38 -0.55
CA PRO A 219 15.22 11.32 0.50
C PRO A 219 14.36 12.58 0.52
N ASP A 220 14.26 13.21 1.69
CA ASP A 220 13.36 14.37 1.86
C ASP A 220 13.69 15.52 0.90
N ASP A 221 14.97 15.71 0.56
CA ASP A 221 15.45 16.72 -0.40
C ASP A 221 15.09 16.42 -1.88
N ASP A 222 14.73 15.18 -2.21
CA ASP A 222 14.30 14.72 -3.55
C ASP A 222 12.81 14.30 -3.56
N SER A 223 12.00 14.87 -2.65
CA SER A 223 10.60 14.47 -2.42
C SER A 223 9.61 15.62 -2.70
N PRO A 224 9.27 15.90 -3.98
CA PRO A 224 8.52 17.10 -4.39
C PRO A 224 7.11 17.19 -3.78
N ASN A 225 6.49 16.05 -3.46
CA ASN A 225 5.15 15.99 -2.88
C ASN A 225 5.13 16.15 -1.34
N SER A 226 6.28 16.00 -0.67
CA SER A 226 6.32 15.91 0.79
C SER A 226 5.91 17.20 1.48
N ARG A 227 6.42 18.35 1.03
CA ARG A 227 6.11 19.65 1.64
C ARG A 227 4.61 19.92 1.69
N GLN A 228 3.93 19.75 0.55
CA GLN A 228 2.50 19.99 0.46
C GLN A 228 1.68 18.93 1.21
N SER A 229 2.08 17.64 1.12
CA SER A 229 1.37 16.56 1.82
C SER A 229 1.47 16.69 3.34
N MET A 230 2.59 17.22 3.85
CA MET A 230 2.76 17.53 5.27
C MET A 230 1.95 18.77 5.68
N ALA A 231 1.97 19.84 4.88
CA ALA A 231 1.16 21.03 5.14
C ALA A 231 -0.34 20.72 5.21
N TRP A 232 -0.81 19.78 4.40
CA TRP A 232 -2.19 19.29 4.42
C TRP A 232 -2.45 18.16 5.41
N ASN A 233 -1.50 17.80 6.27
CA ASN A 233 -1.64 16.71 7.23
C ASN A 233 -2.03 15.35 6.61
N ILE A 234 -1.76 15.15 5.30
CA ILE A 234 -1.89 13.85 4.62
C ILE A 234 -0.74 12.94 5.06
N LYS A 235 0.47 13.48 5.08
CA LYS A 235 1.70 12.82 5.53
C LYS A 235 2.12 13.42 6.87
N ARG A 236 2.32 12.56 7.89
CA ARG A 236 2.57 13.01 9.28
C ARG A 236 4.05 13.08 9.66
N PHE A 237 4.87 12.26 9.02
CA PHE A 237 6.31 12.16 9.24
C PHE A 237 7.00 12.14 7.89
N SER A 238 8.25 12.58 7.83
CA SER A 238 9.02 12.62 6.59
C SER A 238 9.39 11.21 6.09
N ASN A 239 9.92 11.11 4.85
CA ASN A 239 10.31 9.79 4.32
C ASN A 239 11.49 9.24 5.14
N ASP A 240 12.48 10.10 5.37
CA ASP A 240 13.71 9.72 6.07
C ASP A 240 13.46 9.46 7.55
N GLU A 241 12.55 10.20 8.19
CA GLU A 241 12.17 9.95 9.59
C GLU A 241 11.56 8.57 9.78
N LEU A 242 10.65 8.15 8.90
CA LEU A 242 10.03 6.82 8.97
C LEU A 242 11.04 5.71 8.65
N ARG A 243 11.88 5.90 7.62
CA ARG A 243 12.94 4.95 7.26
C ARG A 243 13.91 4.72 8.42
N GLN A 244 14.33 5.79 9.07
CA GLN A 244 15.22 5.75 10.23
C GLN A 244 14.62 5.00 11.43
N ARG A 245 13.36 5.28 11.77
CA ARG A 245 12.66 4.53 12.83
C ARG A 245 12.58 3.04 12.49
N PHE A 246 12.28 2.72 11.24
CA PHE A 246 12.21 1.34 10.76
C PHE A 246 13.55 0.62 10.86
N VAL A 247 14.66 1.25 10.45
CA VAL A 247 16.02 0.70 10.58
C VAL A 247 16.32 0.29 12.02
N GLY A 248 16.04 1.17 12.99
CA GLY A 248 16.27 0.85 14.40
C GLY A 248 15.48 -0.37 14.87
N MET A 249 14.22 -0.48 14.44
CA MET A 249 13.39 -1.64 14.78
C MET A 249 13.92 -2.95 14.19
N ILE A 250 14.25 -2.97 12.90
CA ILE A 250 14.74 -4.20 12.25
C ILE A 250 16.14 -4.57 12.71
N TYR A 251 16.96 -3.60 13.10
CA TYR A 251 18.29 -3.84 13.66
C TYR A 251 18.23 -4.58 14.99
N GLU A 252 17.26 -4.29 15.86
CA GLU A 252 17.07 -5.07 17.09
C GLU A 252 16.41 -6.43 16.81
N GLN A 253 15.43 -6.47 15.89
CA GLN A 253 14.71 -7.70 15.55
C GLN A 253 15.61 -8.74 14.86
N VAL A 254 16.56 -8.33 14.02
CA VAL A 254 17.46 -9.27 13.33
C VAL A 254 18.37 -10.03 14.32
N LYS A 255 18.71 -9.41 15.46
CA LYS A 255 19.52 -10.05 16.51
C LYS A 255 18.79 -11.25 17.12
N VAL A 256 17.47 -11.16 17.26
CA VAL A 256 16.62 -12.26 17.74
C VAL A 256 16.65 -13.44 16.76
N LEU A 257 16.75 -13.17 15.46
CA LEU A 257 16.89 -14.20 14.43
C LEU A 257 18.30 -14.82 14.41
N GLY A 258 19.31 -14.21 15.04
CA GLY A 258 20.70 -14.64 14.90
C GLY A 258 21.22 -14.53 13.46
N LEU A 259 20.71 -13.56 12.71
CA LEU A 259 21.04 -13.23 11.32
C LEU A 259 21.62 -11.80 11.25
N THR A 260 22.06 -11.38 10.06
CA THR A 260 22.60 -10.03 9.84
C THR A 260 21.78 -9.24 8.82
N LEU A 261 21.84 -7.91 8.91
CA LEU A 261 21.42 -7.02 7.82
C LEU A 261 22.63 -6.75 6.90
N PRO A 262 22.44 -6.60 5.59
CA PRO A 262 23.52 -6.35 4.63
C PRO A 262 23.98 -4.87 4.66
N ASP A 263 24.22 -4.32 5.85
CA ASP A 263 24.60 -2.93 6.07
C ASP A 263 25.39 -2.83 7.39
N ASP A 264 26.70 -2.60 7.26
CA ASP A 264 27.64 -2.47 8.38
C ASP A 264 27.69 -1.05 8.97
N GLN A 265 27.01 -0.09 8.34
CA GLN A 265 26.98 1.31 8.79
C GLN A 265 25.82 1.61 9.74
N ILE A 266 24.94 0.63 10.01
CA ILE A 266 23.83 0.79 10.94
C ILE A 266 24.35 1.09 12.34
N ARG A 267 23.97 2.25 12.87
CA ARG A 267 24.33 2.67 14.23
C ARG A 267 23.29 3.63 14.81
N PHE A 268 23.19 3.65 16.12
CA PHE A 268 22.47 4.71 16.82
C PHE A 268 23.41 5.89 17.05
N ASN A 269 23.07 7.06 16.51
CA ASN A 269 23.80 8.30 16.77
C ASN A 269 23.23 8.96 18.04
N GLU A 270 24.01 8.94 19.12
CA GLU A 270 23.61 9.49 20.43
C GLU A 270 23.41 11.01 20.41
N GLU A 271 24.16 11.74 19.57
CA GLU A 271 24.06 13.20 19.47
C GLU A 271 22.74 13.64 18.84
N THR A 272 22.28 12.89 17.83
CA THR A 272 21.05 13.21 17.09
C THR A 272 19.84 12.40 17.56
N GLY A 273 20.03 11.39 18.40
CA GLY A 273 18.98 10.50 18.93
C GLY A 273 18.36 9.60 17.86
N LYS A 274 19.14 9.22 16.85
CA LYS A 274 18.63 8.78 15.54
C LYS A 274 19.43 7.61 14.98
N TRP A 275 18.74 6.67 14.32
CA TRP A 275 19.38 5.52 13.66
C TRP A 275 19.91 5.90 12.28
N GLU A 276 21.18 5.65 12.02
CA GLU A 276 21.81 5.87 10.72
C GLU A 276 21.96 4.54 9.99
N HIS A 277 21.97 4.57 8.66
CA HIS A 277 22.16 3.40 7.80
C HIS A 277 23.01 3.80 6.59
N GLY A 278 23.58 2.82 5.89
CA GLY A 278 24.39 3.04 4.69
C GLY A 278 23.57 3.61 3.52
N PRO A 279 24.20 4.20 2.50
CA PRO A 279 23.51 4.76 1.35
C PRO A 279 22.75 3.67 0.56
N LEU A 280 21.57 4.03 0.06
CA LEU A 280 20.78 3.18 -0.84
C LEU A 280 21.06 3.52 -2.30
N ASP A 281 20.88 2.54 -3.19
CA ASP A 281 20.97 2.76 -4.63
C ASP A 281 19.71 3.48 -5.16
N TRP A 282 19.76 4.82 -5.16
CA TRP A 282 18.67 5.64 -5.67
C TRP A 282 18.53 5.58 -7.20
N ASN A 283 19.55 5.11 -7.94
CA ASN A 283 19.41 4.87 -9.37
C ASN A 283 18.57 3.63 -9.61
N GLU A 284 18.82 2.54 -8.89
CA GLU A 284 17.95 1.35 -8.91
C GLU A 284 16.50 1.74 -8.58
N PHE A 285 16.29 2.52 -7.52
CA PHE A 285 14.95 3.01 -7.15
C PHE A 285 14.26 3.75 -8.31
N LYS A 286 14.98 4.66 -8.99
CA LYS A 286 14.46 5.43 -10.13
C LYS A 286 14.13 4.52 -11.32
N GLU A 287 14.97 3.53 -11.61
CA GLU A 287 14.73 2.54 -12.67
C GLU A 287 13.50 1.68 -12.38
N VAL A 288 13.35 1.19 -11.14
CA VAL A 288 12.17 0.41 -10.71
C VAL A 288 10.89 1.24 -10.83
N LEU A 289 10.90 2.49 -10.37
CA LEU A 289 9.73 3.39 -10.50
C LEU A 289 9.40 3.75 -11.95
N ALA A 290 10.39 3.73 -12.84
CA ALA A 290 10.23 3.99 -14.26
C ALA A 290 9.84 2.73 -15.08
N GLY A 291 9.54 1.61 -14.41
CA GLY A 291 9.08 0.39 -15.06
C GLY A 291 10.19 -0.53 -15.55
N ARG A 292 11.45 -0.29 -15.16
CA ARG A 292 12.65 -1.02 -15.63
C ARG A 292 13.31 -1.87 -14.54
N GLY A 293 12.58 -2.14 -13.45
CA GLY A 293 12.99 -3.11 -12.44
C GLY A 293 12.72 -4.57 -12.85
N PRO A 294 13.07 -5.53 -11.99
CA PRO A 294 13.21 -6.93 -12.37
C PRO A 294 11.88 -7.62 -12.76
N CYS A 295 10.75 -7.21 -12.17
CA CYS A 295 9.45 -7.82 -12.46
C CYS A 295 8.38 -6.84 -12.96
N ASN A 296 8.66 -5.56 -13.19
CA ASN A 296 7.64 -4.56 -13.57
C ASN A 296 6.77 -4.99 -14.76
N SER A 297 7.41 -5.41 -15.85
CA SER A 297 6.74 -5.86 -17.07
C SER A 297 5.88 -7.10 -16.79
N GLN A 298 6.40 -8.06 -16.02
CA GLN A 298 5.67 -9.26 -15.62
C GLN A 298 4.45 -8.93 -14.76
N ARG A 299 4.56 -8.04 -13.78
CA ARG A 299 3.46 -7.67 -12.87
C ARG A 299 2.30 -7.03 -13.61
N LEU A 300 2.60 -6.08 -14.49
CA LEU A 300 1.58 -5.41 -15.31
C LEU A 300 0.99 -6.34 -16.37
N ALA A 301 1.81 -7.16 -17.04
CA ALA A 301 1.32 -8.15 -17.99
C ALA A 301 0.34 -9.12 -17.33
N ARG A 302 0.67 -9.65 -16.14
CA ARG A 302 -0.19 -10.57 -15.41
C ARG A 302 -1.51 -9.90 -14.96
N ARG A 303 -1.45 -8.64 -14.53
CA ARG A 303 -2.68 -7.90 -14.16
C ARG A 303 -3.56 -7.62 -15.37
N ARG A 304 -2.95 -7.30 -16.52
CA ARG A 304 -3.66 -7.08 -17.79
C ARG A 304 -4.33 -8.35 -18.28
N GLU A 305 -3.59 -9.45 -18.37
CA GLU A 305 -4.08 -10.77 -18.76
C GLU A 305 -5.29 -11.17 -17.90
N ALA A 306 -5.19 -11.09 -16.57
CA ALA A 306 -6.31 -11.40 -15.67
C ALA A 306 -7.54 -10.49 -15.90
N HIS A 307 -7.33 -9.24 -16.31
CA HIS A 307 -8.41 -8.32 -16.62
C HIS A 307 -9.06 -8.64 -17.98
N GLU A 308 -8.26 -8.87 -19.01
CA GLU A 308 -8.71 -9.18 -20.38
C GLU A 308 -9.39 -10.56 -20.44
N ASP A 309 -8.75 -11.60 -19.92
CA ASP A 309 -9.31 -12.96 -19.89
C ASP A 309 -10.57 -13.05 -19.01
N GLY A 310 -10.67 -12.19 -18.00
CA GLY A 310 -11.84 -12.08 -17.15
C GLY A 310 -12.99 -11.24 -17.72
N ALA A 311 -12.85 -10.66 -18.92
CA ALA A 311 -13.85 -9.77 -19.51
C ALA A 311 -15.21 -10.45 -19.68
N TRP A 312 -15.23 -11.67 -20.23
CA TRP A 312 -16.45 -12.43 -20.46
C TRP A 312 -17.21 -12.72 -19.14
N VAL A 313 -16.50 -12.91 -18.02
CA VAL A 313 -17.12 -13.12 -16.70
C VAL A 313 -17.83 -11.84 -16.24
N ARG A 314 -17.19 -10.67 -16.39
CA ARG A 314 -17.78 -9.38 -16.03
C ARG A 314 -18.99 -9.05 -16.89
N GLU A 315 -18.88 -9.28 -18.21
CA GLU A 315 -19.99 -9.10 -19.16
C GLU A 315 -21.16 -10.04 -18.84
N ALA A 316 -20.90 -11.30 -18.54
CA ALA A 316 -21.92 -12.26 -18.15
C ALA A 316 -22.64 -11.85 -16.86
N ALA A 317 -21.89 -11.38 -15.84
CA ALA A 317 -22.47 -10.90 -14.59
C ALA A 317 -23.36 -9.66 -14.81
N ALA A 318 -22.92 -8.69 -15.62
CA ALA A 318 -23.69 -7.50 -15.95
C ALA A 318 -24.98 -7.84 -16.72
N ALA A 319 -24.89 -8.72 -17.73
CA ALA A 319 -26.04 -9.17 -18.50
C ALA A 319 -27.07 -9.92 -17.63
N TYR A 320 -26.59 -10.75 -16.70
CA TYR A 320 -27.44 -11.43 -15.73
C TYR A 320 -28.16 -10.44 -14.80
N ALA A 321 -27.43 -9.47 -14.23
CA ALA A 321 -28.00 -8.44 -13.36
C ALA A 321 -29.09 -7.62 -14.07
N ALA A 322 -28.82 -7.16 -15.30
CA ALA A 322 -29.80 -6.42 -16.11
C ALA A 322 -31.07 -7.25 -16.40
N LYS A 323 -30.94 -8.57 -16.59
CA LYS A 323 -32.08 -9.47 -16.75
C LYS A 323 -32.91 -9.57 -15.47
N GLN A 324 -32.28 -9.61 -14.29
CA GLN A 324 -33.00 -9.68 -13.00
C GLN A 324 -33.70 -8.35 -12.66
N ALA A 325 -33.07 -7.21 -12.95
CA ALA A 325 -33.68 -5.89 -12.76
C ALA A 325 -34.99 -5.77 -13.58
N ARG A 326 -34.96 -6.10 -14.88
CA ARG A 326 -36.16 -6.09 -15.74
C ARG A 326 -37.29 -7.02 -15.25
N LYS A 327 -36.95 -8.15 -14.62
CA LYS A 327 -37.97 -9.04 -14.05
C LYS A 327 -38.65 -8.44 -12.83
N THR A 328 -37.92 -7.65 -12.05
CA THR A 328 -38.42 -7.00 -10.83
C THR A 328 -39.28 -5.79 -11.17
N GLU A 329 -38.95 -5.04 -12.24
CA GLU A 329 -39.73 -3.89 -12.72
C GLU A 329 -41.08 -4.30 -13.35
N VAL A 330 -41.17 -5.51 -13.91
CA VAL A 330 -42.38 -6.03 -14.55
C VAL A 330 -43.32 -6.72 -13.56
N ALA A 331 -42.84 -7.04 -12.34
CA ALA A 331 -43.60 -7.69 -11.28
C ALA A 331 -44.27 -6.67 -10.35
#